data_AF-A0A414RCH8-F1
#
_entry.id   AF-A0A414RCH8-F1
#
_cell.length_a   1.000
_cell.length_b   1.000
_cell.length_c   1.000
_cell.angle_alpha   90.00
_cell.angle_beta   90.00
_cell.angle_gamma   90.00
#
_symmetry.space_group_name_H-M   'P 1'
#
loop_
_entity.id
_entity.type
_entity.pdbx_description
1 polymer ?
#
loop_
_entity_poly.entity_id
_entity_poly.type
_entity_poly.pdbx_seq_one_letter_code
_entity_poly.pdbx_strand_id
1 'polypeptide(L)'
;MKKVINLTILSTIILSLTFIPAIQTNAASKVNITYYSSNGYFKAKLNRSKRKITIKNKINKKRGYAPAIRREGYAFNGWYTKKKGGKKYSASTIITTKQKLYPHWIKKYKINTNYFVPVGMTCYSLSDYEPYWGNLKIVKKKIGNYTCSYTLTNSYGDSFSISGLVKAIDDDGDYVYDYSCSGIDCKLKNLVNIRKTISVKKFLKKLGVKSYNFYPSDNYVDFVYGSTRFSDETYDTDIVWQINLNSKNQVSPDTIVSFDANDDWEHY
;
A
#
# COMPACT_ATOMS: atom_id res chain seq x y z
N MET A 1 36.28 22.16 -100.50
CA MET A 1 37.07 23.17 -99.77
C MET A 1 36.56 23.27 -98.34
N LYS A 2 37.48 23.15 -97.36
CA LYS A 2 37.40 23.54 -95.92
C LYS A 2 36.30 22.87 -95.07
N LYS A 3 36.65 21.76 -94.39
CA LYS A 3 37.08 21.67 -92.97
C LYS A 3 35.96 22.03 -91.98
N VAL A 4 35.38 20.99 -91.36
CA VAL A 4 34.74 21.09 -90.04
C VAL A 4 35.39 20.07 -89.11
N ILE A 5 35.62 20.51 -87.89
CA ILE A 5 36.58 20.07 -86.88
C ILE A 5 36.18 18.75 -86.21
N ASN A 6 37.13 17.83 -86.10
CA ASN A 6 37.08 16.67 -85.19
C ASN A 6 37.17 17.18 -83.74
N LEU A 7 36.18 16.84 -82.91
CA LEU A 7 36.33 16.90 -81.45
C LEU A 7 35.51 15.80 -80.78
N THR A 8 36.00 14.56 -80.82
CA THR A 8 35.49 13.48 -79.97
C THR A 8 36.28 13.47 -78.67
N ILE A 9 35.78 14.16 -77.65
CA ILE A 9 36.20 13.93 -76.25
C ILE A 9 35.30 12.82 -75.71
N LEU A 10 35.79 11.58 -75.75
CA LEU A 10 35.15 10.44 -75.11
C LEU A 10 35.52 10.46 -73.62
N SER A 11 34.69 11.08 -72.79
CA SER A 11 34.85 11.01 -71.33
C SER A 11 34.30 9.67 -70.83
N THR A 12 35.18 8.70 -70.59
CA THR A 12 34.84 7.45 -69.89
C THR A 12 34.87 7.70 -68.38
N ILE A 13 33.73 8.02 -67.79
CA ILE A 13 33.54 7.98 -66.33
C ILE A 13 33.20 6.54 -65.95
N ILE A 14 34.19 5.80 -65.43
CA ILE A 14 33.96 4.50 -64.79
C ILE A 14 33.35 4.78 -63.42
N LEU A 15 32.03 4.69 -63.33
CA LEU A 15 31.30 4.73 -62.06
C LEU A 15 31.51 3.38 -61.34
N SER A 16 32.53 3.28 -60.48
CA SER A 16 32.70 2.10 -59.64
C SER A 16 31.68 2.14 -58.49
N LEU A 17 30.49 1.56 -58.73
CA LEU A 17 29.58 1.20 -57.64
C LEU A 17 30.24 0.10 -56.80
N THR A 18 30.91 0.49 -55.72
CA THR A 18 31.25 -0.46 -54.67
C THR A 18 29.94 -0.88 -54.00
N PHE A 19 29.46 -2.06 -54.36
CA PHE A 19 28.31 -2.69 -53.71
C PHE A 19 28.73 -3.02 -52.28
N ILE A 20 28.45 -2.13 -51.33
CA ILE A 20 28.53 -2.46 -49.91
C ILE A 20 27.43 -3.52 -49.69
N PRO A 21 27.76 -4.77 -49.33
CA PRO A 21 26.72 -5.74 -48.99
C PRO A 21 25.93 -5.16 -47.83
N ALA A 22 24.64 -4.91 -48.04
CA ALA A 22 23.76 -4.56 -46.94
C ALA A 22 23.82 -5.73 -45.94
N ILE A 23 24.50 -5.54 -44.81
CA ILE A 23 24.45 -6.48 -43.71
C ILE A 23 22.98 -6.50 -43.30
N GLN A 24 22.27 -7.60 -43.61
CA GLN A 24 20.93 -7.81 -43.10
C GLN A 24 21.05 -7.86 -41.58
N THR A 25 20.74 -6.75 -40.91
CA THR A 25 20.55 -6.74 -39.48
C THR A 25 19.27 -7.53 -39.22
N ASN A 26 19.42 -8.82 -38.94
CA ASN A 26 18.30 -9.68 -38.64
C ASN A 26 17.46 -9.03 -37.53
N ALA A 27 16.19 -8.75 -37.84
CA ALA A 27 15.27 -8.19 -36.88
C ALA A 27 15.27 -9.10 -35.64
N ALA A 28 15.61 -8.54 -34.48
CA ALA A 28 15.72 -9.32 -33.25
C ALA A 28 14.44 -10.15 -33.04
N SER A 29 14.59 -11.47 -32.95
CA SER A 29 13.48 -12.40 -32.77
C SER A 29 12.63 -11.98 -31.57
N LYS A 30 11.30 -11.99 -31.75
CA LYS A 30 10.32 -11.57 -30.73
C LYS A 30 9.53 -12.77 -30.23
N VAL A 31 9.17 -12.75 -28.95
CA VAL A 31 8.37 -13.77 -28.31
C VAL A 31 7.21 -13.17 -27.52
N ASN A 32 6.10 -13.90 -27.45
CA ASN A 32 4.86 -13.45 -26.81
C ASN A 32 4.86 -13.77 -25.31
N ILE A 33 4.52 -12.76 -24.51
CA ILE A 33 4.20 -12.89 -23.08
C ILE A 33 2.72 -12.58 -22.90
N THR A 34 1.95 -13.55 -22.39
CA THR A 34 0.52 -13.39 -22.18
C THR A 34 0.21 -13.24 -20.70
N TYR A 35 -0.39 -12.11 -20.33
CA TYR A 35 -0.87 -11.81 -18.99
C TYR A 35 -2.36 -12.08 -18.91
N TYR A 36 -2.82 -12.89 -17.96
CA TYR A 36 -4.24 -13.18 -17.74
C TYR A 36 -4.81 -12.26 -16.66
N SER A 37 -6.04 -11.76 -16.81
CA SER A 37 -6.68 -10.98 -15.73
C SER A 37 -7.24 -11.87 -14.62
N SER A 38 -7.56 -13.13 -14.95
CA SER A 38 -8.25 -14.07 -14.05
C SER A 38 -9.51 -13.42 -13.45
N ASN A 39 -9.62 -13.35 -12.12
CA ASN A 39 -10.75 -12.72 -11.41
C ASN A 39 -10.54 -11.21 -11.16
N GLY A 40 -9.50 -10.60 -11.75
CA GLY A 40 -9.26 -9.17 -11.71
C GLY A 40 -9.46 -8.50 -13.08
N TYR A 41 -9.06 -7.23 -13.16
CA TYR A 41 -9.13 -6.42 -14.38
C TYR A 41 -7.89 -5.53 -14.53
N PHE A 42 -7.47 -5.29 -15.78
CA PHE A 42 -6.34 -4.41 -16.07
C PHE A 42 -6.72 -2.95 -15.80
N LYS A 43 -5.82 -2.18 -15.16
CA LYS A 43 -6.10 -0.77 -14.81
C LYS A 43 -6.26 0.12 -16.05
N ALA A 44 -5.47 -0.15 -17.10
CA ALA A 44 -5.51 0.60 -18.35
C ALA A 44 -6.88 0.51 -19.03
N LYS A 45 -7.48 1.67 -19.37
CA LYS A 45 -8.85 1.78 -19.90
C LYS A 45 -9.09 0.85 -21.10
N LEU A 46 -8.18 0.85 -22.08
CA LEU A 46 -8.26 0.04 -23.31
C LEU A 46 -8.20 -1.48 -23.07
N ASN A 47 -7.78 -1.93 -21.88
CA ASN A 47 -7.61 -3.34 -21.56
C ASN A 47 -8.57 -3.81 -20.44
N ARG A 48 -9.43 -2.92 -19.91
CA ARG A 48 -10.23 -3.20 -18.72
C ARG A 48 -11.18 -4.39 -18.88
N SER A 49 -11.79 -4.54 -20.06
CA SER A 49 -12.69 -5.65 -20.41
C SER A 49 -11.94 -6.93 -20.82
N LYS A 50 -10.63 -6.87 -21.07
CA LYS A 50 -9.88 -8.01 -21.61
C LYS A 50 -9.56 -9.04 -20.53
N ARG A 51 -9.82 -10.31 -20.84
CA ARG A 51 -9.43 -11.46 -19.97
C ARG A 51 -7.95 -11.81 -20.03
N LYS A 52 -7.25 -11.38 -21.07
CA LYS A 52 -5.80 -11.51 -21.24
C LYS A 52 -5.28 -10.42 -22.18
N ILE A 53 -4.00 -10.09 -22.05
CA ILE A 53 -3.25 -9.25 -22.99
C ILE A 53 -1.94 -9.93 -23.36
N THR A 54 -1.51 -9.76 -24.60
CA THR A 54 -0.24 -10.32 -25.09
C THR A 54 0.69 -9.17 -25.46
N ILE A 55 1.93 -9.27 -25.02
CA ILE A 55 2.98 -8.30 -25.32
C ILE A 55 4.16 -9.03 -25.98
N LYS A 56 4.63 -8.50 -27.11
CA LYS A 56 5.84 -8.99 -27.79
C LYS A 56 7.08 -8.45 -27.08
N ASN A 57 8.04 -9.32 -26.79
CA ASN A 57 9.34 -8.96 -26.21
C ASN A 57 10.48 -9.48 -27.08
N LYS A 58 11.59 -8.75 -27.19
CA LYS A 58 12.80 -9.28 -27.84
C LYS A 58 13.35 -10.46 -27.04
N ILE A 59 13.78 -11.52 -27.73
CA ILE A 59 14.43 -12.67 -27.09
C ILE A 59 15.74 -12.22 -26.42
N ASN A 60 16.09 -12.84 -25.30
CA ASN A 60 17.28 -12.56 -24.49
C ASN A 60 17.34 -11.13 -23.94
N LYS A 61 16.20 -10.44 -23.88
CA LYS A 61 16.08 -9.11 -23.26
C LYS A 61 15.11 -9.16 -22.09
N LYS A 62 15.38 -8.33 -21.07
CA LYS A 62 14.44 -8.06 -19.98
C LYS A 62 13.18 -7.43 -20.57
N ARG A 63 12.01 -7.82 -20.05
CA ARG A 63 10.76 -7.17 -20.46
C ARG A 63 10.50 -5.85 -19.73
N GLY A 64 10.98 -5.69 -18.49
CA GLY A 64 10.62 -4.54 -17.67
C GLY A 64 9.24 -4.70 -17.03
N TYR A 65 8.54 -3.57 -16.82
CA TYR A 65 7.31 -3.55 -16.03
C TYR A 65 6.17 -4.39 -16.63
N ALA A 66 5.47 -5.06 -15.73
CA ALA A 66 4.27 -5.81 -16.05
C ALA A 66 3.02 -4.92 -15.99
N PRO A 67 1.93 -5.28 -16.68
CA PRO A 67 0.68 -4.55 -16.63
C PRO A 67 0.14 -4.43 -15.20
N ALA A 68 -0.36 -3.24 -14.86
CA ALA A 68 -1.03 -3.01 -13.58
C ALA A 68 -2.45 -3.60 -13.61
N ILE A 69 -2.81 -4.31 -12.55
CA ILE A 69 -4.06 -5.06 -12.44
C ILE A 69 -4.68 -4.83 -11.05
N ARG A 70 -6.01 -4.85 -10.96
CA ARG A 70 -6.77 -4.69 -9.71
C ARG A 70 -7.81 -5.79 -9.56
N ARG A 71 -8.15 -6.09 -8.31
CA ARG A 71 -9.24 -6.99 -7.91
C ARG A 71 -9.82 -6.47 -6.61
N GLU A 72 -11.12 -6.18 -6.58
CA GLU A 72 -11.78 -5.65 -5.38
C GLU A 72 -11.67 -6.61 -4.20
N GLY A 73 -11.32 -6.06 -3.02
CA GLY A 73 -11.06 -6.83 -1.80
C GLY A 73 -9.72 -7.58 -1.75
N TYR A 74 -8.84 -7.44 -2.75
CA TYR A 74 -7.54 -8.13 -2.78
C TYR A 74 -6.38 -7.18 -3.09
N ALA A 75 -5.24 -7.42 -2.45
CA ALA A 75 -3.96 -6.82 -2.81
C ALA A 75 -3.24 -7.67 -3.87
N PHE A 76 -2.66 -7.01 -4.86
CA PHE A 76 -1.89 -7.68 -5.90
C PHE A 76 -0.57 -8.23 -5.34
N ASN A 77 -0.35 -9.55 -5.44
CA ASN A 77 0.86 -10.17 -4.92
C ASN A 77 2.03 -10.15 -5.92
N GLY A 78 1.70 -10.25 -7.21
CA GLY A 78 2.65 -10.37 -8.30
C GLY A 78 2.10 -11.22 -9.45
N TRP A 79 2.85 -11.25 -10.55
CA TRP A 79 2.62 -12.13 -11.68
C TRP A 79 3.40 -13.43 -11.49
N TYR A 80 2.81 -14.57 -11.85
CA TYR A 80 3.39 -15.90 -11.64
C TYR A 80 3.20 -16.79 -12.86
N THR A 81 4.09 -17.76 -13.06
CA THR A 81 4.03 -18.67 -14.22
C THR A 81 2.89 -19.69 -14.17
N LYS A 82 2.22 -19.84 -13.02
CA LYS A 82 1.07 -20.75 -12.82
C LYS A 82 -0.06 -20.05 -12.06
N LYS A 83 -1.30 -20.51 -12.27
CA LYS A 83 -2.50 -20.01 -11.55
C LYS A 83 -2.39 -20.18 -10.03
N LYS A 84 -1.82 -21.30 -9.58
CA LYS A 84 -1.46 -21.61 -8.19
C LYS A 84 0.02 -21.98 -8.15
N GLY A 85 0.77 -21.45 -7.18
CA GLY A 85 2.23 -21.60 -7.11
C GLY A 85 2.95 -21.03 -8.33
N GLY A 86 4.04 -21.69 -8.74
CA GLY A 86 4.88 -21.25 -9.85
C GLY A 86 5.91 -20.19 -9.45
N LYS A 87 6.75 -19.80 -10.42
CA LYS A 87 7.82 -18.82 -10.20
C LYS A 87 7.23 -17.42 -10.31
N LYS A 88 7.57 -16.54 -9.36
CA LYS A 88 7.20 -15.13 -9.40
C LYS A 88 7.97 -14.45 -10.53
N TYR A 89 7.25 -13.76 -11.39
CA TYR A 89 7.81 -12.94 -12.44
C TYR A 89 8.31 -11.61 -11.88
N SER A 90 9.49 -11.17 -12.35
CA SER A 90 10.09 -9.87 -12.03
C SER A 90 10.34 -9.05 -13.30
N ALA A 91 10.46 -7.74 -13.17
CA ALA A 91 10.84 -6.87 -14.30
C ALA A 91 12.24 -7.20 -14.86
N SER A 92 13.11 -7.82 -14.03
CA SER A 92 14.45 -8.27 -14.40
C SER A 92 14.47 -9.65 -15.09
N THR A 93 13.33 -10.32 -15.25
CA THR A 93 13.26 -11.64 -15.88
C THR A 93 13.67 -11.53 -17.36
N ILE A 94 14.69 -12.30 -17.75
CA ILE A 94 15.13 -12.43 -19.15
C ILE A 94 14.14 -13.36 -19.88
N ILE A 95 13.64 -12.89 -21.02
CA ILE A 95 12.62 -13.62 -21.78
C ILE A 95 13.29 -14.35 -22.93
N THR A 96 13.32 -15.68 -22.84
CA THR A 96 13.87 -16.56 -23.87
C THR A 96 12.78 -17.29 -24.66
N THR A 97 11.63 -17.55 -24.02
CA THR A 97 10.54 -18.35 -24.58
C THR A 97 9.17 -17.73 -24.30
N LYS A 98 8.13 -18.28 -24.93
CA LYS A 98 6.74 -17.84 -24.72
C LYS A 98 6.30 -18.14 -23.28
N GLN A 99 5.67 -17.17 -22.63
CA GLN A 99 5.28 -17.31 -21.22
C GLN A 99 3.83 -16.88 -20.99
N LYS A 100 3.17 -17.60 -20.08
CA LYS A 100 1.84 -17.26 -19.56
C LYS A 100 2.01 -16.82 -18.11
N LEU A 101 1.45 -15.66 -17.76
CA LEU A 101 1.54 -15.07 -16.44
C LEU A 101 0.16 -14.86 -15.84
N TYR A 102 0.02 -15.26 -14.58
CA TYR A 102 -1.21 -15.24 -13.80
C TYR A 102 -1.04 -14.35 -12.57
N PRO A 103 -2.03 -13.53 -12.24
CA PRO A 103 -1.96 -12.64 -11.10
C PRO A 103 -2.25 -13.45 -9.84
N HIS A 104 -1.38 -13.35 -8.86
CA HIS A 104 -1.67 -13.87 -7.52
C HIS A 104 -2.19 -12.73 -6.66
N TRP A 105 -3.11 -13.07 -5.76
CA TRP A 105 -3.86 -12.13 -4.96
C TRP A 105 -3.75 -12.50 -3.48
N ILE A 106 -3.70 -11.48 -2.63
CA ILE A 106 -3.79 -11.64 -1.18
C ILE A 106 -5.10 -10.98 -0.74
N LYS A 107 -5.97 -11.72 -0.05
CA LYS A 107 -7.22 -11.16 0.49
C LYS A 107 -6.88 -10.07 1.51
N LYS A 108 -7.47 -8.88 1.35
CA LYS A 108 -7.29 -7.78 2.28
C LYS A 108 -7.99 -8.06 3.61
N TYR A 109 -7.58 -7.35 4.65
CA TYR A 109 -8.30 -7.35 5.92
C TYR A 109 -9.65 -6.62 5.77
N LYS A 110 -10.65 -7.07 6.55
CA LYS A 110 -11.83 -6.25 6.87
C LYS A 110 -11.41 -5.39 8.06
N ILE A 111 -11.70 -4.10 7.98
CA ILE A 111 -11.28 -3.11 8.97
C ILE A 111 -12.50 -2.61 9.74
N ASN A 112 -12.31 -2.38 11.02
CA ASN A 112 -13.21 -1.66 11.91
C ASN A 112 -12.57 -0.32 12.24
N THR A 113 -13.17 0.77 11.76
CA THR A 113 -12.63 2.13 11.95
C THR A 113 -13.16 2.82 13.20
N ASN A 114 -14.14 2.23 13.88
CA ASN A 114 -14.82 2.85 15.02
C ASN A 114 -13.88 3.19 16.19
N TYR A 115 -12.75 2.50 16.30
CA TYR A 115 -11.81 2.70 17.40
C TYR A 115 -11.03 4.01 17.32
N PHE A 116 -10.67 4.46 16.12
CA PHE A 116 -9.80 5.63 15.95
C PHE A 116 -10.53 6.88 15.43
N VAL A 117 -11.72 6.72 14.83
CA VAL A 117 -12.53 7.86 14.39
C VAL A 117 -12.85 8.84 15.54
N PRO A 118 -13.17 8.41 16.77
CA PRO A 118 -13.48 9.34 17.85
C PRO A 118 -12.28 10.08 18.46
N VAL A 119 -11.04 9.81 18.03
CA VAL A 119 -9.84 10.45 18.58
C VAL A 119 -9.87 11.97 18.37
N GLY A 120 -10.35 12.44 17.22
CA GLY A 120 -10.49 13.88 16.97
C GLY A 120 -11.82 14.46 17.40
N MET A 121 -12.75 13.68 17.96
CA MET A 121 -14.06 14.19 18.33
C MET A 121 -14.03 14.85 19.70
N THR A 122 -14.80 15.94 19.85
CA THR A 122 -15.10 16.51 21.16
C THR A 122 -16.16 15.64 21.84
N CYS A 123 -15.73 14.92 22.88
CA CYS A 123 -16.58 14.13 23.75
C CYS A 123 -16.44 14.65 25.18
N TYR A 124 -17.54 14.71 25.91
CA TYR A 124 -17.63 15.26 27.25
C TYR A 124 -17.70 14.16 28.32
N SER A 125 -18.02 12.95 27.90
CA SER A 125 -18.22 11.79 28.77
C SER A 125 -17.86 10.49 28.07
N LEU A 126 -17.64 9.43 28.84
CA LEU A 126 -17.44 8.08 28.27
C LEU A 126 -18.65 7.63 27.43
N SER A 127 -19.87 8.02 27.81
CA SER A 127 -21.09 7.68 27.07
C SER A 127 -21.10 8.20 25.62
N ASP A 128 -20.41 9.31 25.34
CA ASP A 128 -20.35 9.88 23.99
C ASP A 128 -19.58 8.97 23.00
N TYR A 129 -18.75 8.07 23.52
CA TYR A 129 -18.00 7.10 22.73
C TYR A 129 -18.75 5.78 22.50
N GLU A 130 -19.81 5.50 23.26
CA GLU A 130 -20.58 4.25 23.17
C GLU A 130 -21.21 3.98 21.79
N PRO A 131 -21.64 4.98 21.00
CA PRO A 131 -22.07 4.75 19.61
C PRO A 131 -21.00 4.10 18.72
N TYR A 132 -19.72 4.30 19.04
CA TYR A 132 -18.60 3.74 18.30
C TYR A 132 -18.09 2.45 18.92
N TRP A 133 -17.94 2.44 20.24
CA TRP A 133 -17.23 1.39 20.97
C TRP A 133 -18.16 0.39 21.66
N GLY A 134 -19.47 0.61 21.66
CA GLY A 134 -20.44 -0.15 22.45
C GLY A 134 -20.39 0.23 23.94
N ASN A 135 -21.33 -0.30 24.73
CA ASN A 135 -21.47 0.04 26.15
C ASN A 135 -20.15 -0.16 26.91
N LEU A 136 -19.66 0.87 27.58
CA LEU A 136 -18.34 0.89 28.18
C LEU A 136 -18.38 0.55 29.68
N LYS A 137 -17.32 -0.10 30.14
CA LYS A 137 -17.06 -0.35 31.56
C LYS A 137 -15.61 -0.02 31.88
N ILE A 138 -15.41 0.80 32.91
CA ILE A 138 -14.08 1.11 33.43
C ILE A 138 -13.58 -0.11 34.22
N VAL A 139 -12.46 -0.67 33.78
CA VAL A 139 -11.75 -1.75 34.48
C VAL A 139 -10.69 -1.18 35.41
N LYS A 140 -10.00 -0.14 34.96
CA LYS A 140 -8.95 0.53 35.72
C LYS A 140 -8.93 2.01 35.38
N LYS A 141 -8.70 2.85 36.40
CA LYS A 141 -8.48 4.29 36.26
C LYS A 141 -7.11 4.62 36.87
N LYS A 142 -6.34 5.46 36.18
CA LYS A 142 -5.13 6.08 36.72
C LYS A 142 -5.20 7.58 36.44
N ILE A 143 -5.03 8.37 37.50
CA ILE A 143 -5.13 9.82 37.48
C ILE A 143 -3.78 10.40 37.90
N GLY A 144 -3.31 11.41 37.19
CA GLY A 144 -2.20 12.27 37.56
C GLY A 144 -2.62 13.74 37.43
N ASN A 145 -1.72 14.66 37.80
CA ASN A 145 -2.04 16.09 37.95
C ASN A 145 -2.81 16.71 36.77
N TYR A 146 -2.49 16.33 35.53
CA TYR A 146 -3.15 16.84 34.31
C TYR A 146 -3.50 15.73 33.31
N THR A 147 -3.44 14.46 33.73
CA THR A 147 -3.64 13.32 32.83
C THR A 147 -4.53 12.27 33.46
N CYS A 148 -5.42 11.72 32.65
CA CYS A 148 -6.21 10.55 33.01
C CYS A 148 -5.93 9.43 32.00
N SER A 149 -5.94 8.20 32.50
CA SER A 149 -5.94 7.02 31.65
C SER A 149 -6.93 5.99 32.19
N TYR A 150 -7.69 5.43 31.27
CA TYR A 150 -8.70 4.42 31.57
C TYR A 150 -8.38 3.16 30.80
N THR A 151 -8.41 2.02 31.48
CA THR A 151 -8.58 0.73 30.82
C THR A 151 -10.06 0.42 30.78
N LEU A 152 -10.58 0.22 29.58
CA LEU A 152 -11.98 0.01 29.31
C LEU A 152 -12.22 -1.41 28.78
N THR A 153 -13.44 -1.88 29.00
CA THR A 153 -14.03 -3.00 28.25
C THR A 153 -15.36 -2.58 27.66
N ASN A 154 -15.76 -3.22 26.57
CA ASN A 154 -17.06 -2.95 25.95
C ASN A 154 -17.96 -4.19 25.87
N SER A 155 -19.19 -3.98 25.39
CA SER A 155 -20.17 -5.05 25.17
C SER A 155 -19.74 -6.11 24.13
N TYR A 156 -18.74 -5.82 23.29
CA TYR A 156 -18.14 -6.79 22.36
C TYR A 156 -17.10 -7.70 23.02
N GLY A 157 -16.72 -7.43 24.28
CA GLY A 157 -15.66 -8.14 25.00
C GLY A 157 -14.25 -7.66 24.64
N ASP A 158 -14.14 -6.53 23.94
CA ASP A 158 -12.86 -5.91 23.64
C ASP A 158 -12.32 -5.20 24.88
N SER A 159 -10.99 -5.15 25.01
CA SER A 159 -10.29 -4.36 26.01
C SER A 159 -9.29 -3.42 25.34
N PHE A 160 -9.28 -2.18 25.79
CA PHE A 160 -8.47 -1.10 25.24
C PHE A 160 -8.23 -0.04 26.32
N SER A 161 -7.20 0.78 26.10
CA SER A 161 -6.90 1.91 26.97
C SER A 161 -7.11 3.20 26.22
N ILE A 162 -7.61 4.21 26.92
CA ILE A 162 -7.67 5.58 26.45
C ILE A 162 -6.88 6.47 27.40
N SER A 163 -6.28 7.53 26.87
CA SER A 163 -5.58 8.56 27.63
C SER A 163 -6.01 9.94 27.18
N GLY A 164 -6.10 10.88 28.12
CA GLY A 164 -6.51 12.26 27.85
C GLY A 164 -5.95 13.27 28.84
N LEU A 165 -6.08 14.55 28.48
CA LEU A 165 -5.77 15.69 29.34
C LEU A 165 -7.00 16.04 30.18
N VAL A 166 -6.81 16.17 31.49
CA VAL A 166 -7.89 16.63 32.38
C VAL A 166 -7.88 18.16 32.41
N LYS A 167 -9.03 18.79 32.15
CA LYS A 167 -9.11 20.25 32.00
C LYS A 167 -9.94 20.98 33.05
N ALA A 168 -10.50 20.29 34.06
CA ALA A 168 -10.99 20.99 35.25
C ALA A 168 -10.96 20.11 36.50
N ILE A 169 -10.64 20.74 37.61
CA ILE A 169 -10.75 20.26 38.99
C ILE A 169 -11.82 21.16 39.63
N ASP A 170 -12.81 20.59 40.33
CA ASP A 170 -13.81 21.39 41.06
C ASP A 170 -13.19 21.96 42.33
N ASP A 171 -13.97 22.78 43.03
CA ASP A 171 -13.58 23.43 44.27
C ASP A 171 -13.21 22.42 45.38
N ASP A 172 -13.59 21.14 45.23
CA ASP A 172 -13.30 20.05 46.17
C ASP A 172 -12.01 19.27 45.80
N GLY A 173 -11.37 19.58 44.67
CA GLY A 173 -10.19 18.86 44.21
C GLY A 173 -10.52 17.64 43.33
N ASP A 174 -11.79 17.43 42.98
CA ASP A 174 -12.24 16.34 42.14
C ASP A 174 -12.21 16.72 40.66
N TYR A 175 -11.82 15.78 39.81
CA TYR A 175 -11.69 16.01 38.38
C TYR A 175 -13.07 16.01 37.70
N VAL A 176 -13.48 17.16 37.15
CA VAL A 176 -14.87 17.44 36.72
C VAL A 176 -15.11 17.12 35.24
N TYR A 177 -14.09 17.25 34.38
CA TYR A 177 -14.26 17.08 32.93
C TYR A 177 -13.02 16.49 32.23
N ASP A 178 -13.22 15.40 31.49
CA ASP A 178 -12.24 14.80 30.56
C ASP A 178 -12.59 15.26 29.13
N TYR A 179 -11.89 16.29 28.62
CA TYR A 179 -12.31 16.97 27.38
C TYR A 179 -11.71 16.42 26.08
N SER A 180 -10.74 15.51 26.12
CA SER A 180 -10.22 14.94 24.87
C SER A 180 -9.49 13.61 25.07
N CYS A 181 -9.91 12.61 24.32
CA CYS A 181 -9.15 11.39 24.13
C CYS A 181 -7.97 11.68 23.20
N SER A 182 -6.80 11.97 23.75
CA SER A 182 -5.59 12.28 22.99
C SER A 182 -4.83 11.03 22.54
N GLY A 183 -5.22 9.83 23.02
CA GLY A 183 -4.57 8.59 22.62
C GLY A 183 -5.42 7.37 22.96
N ILE A 184 -5.37 6.36 22.09
CA ILE A 184 -6.05 5.08 22.27
C ILE A 184 -5.08 3.95 21.95
N ASP A 185 -4.99 2.99 22.87
CA ASP A 185 -4.28 1.73 22.68
C ASP A 185 -5.29 0.59 22.64
N CYS A 186 -5.36 -0.13 21.52
CA CYS A 186 -6.24 -1.30 21.40
C CYS A 186 -5.50 -2.50 20.81
N LYS A 187 -6.14 -3.67 20.89
CA LYS A 187 -5.61 -4.88 20.27
C LYS A 187 -5.88 -4.87 18.78
N LEU A 188 -4.91 -5.29 17.97
CA LEU A 188 -5.01 -5.33 16.52
C LEU A 188 -6.22 -6.14 16.01
N LYS A 189 -6.62 -7.19 16.74
CA LYS A 189 -7.83 -7.98 16.43
C LYS A 189 -9.14 -7.20 16.50
N ASN A 190 -9.19 -6.10 17.26
CA ASN A 190 -10.36 -5.22 17.36
C ASN A 190 -10.54 -4.39 16.08
N LEU A 191 -9.42 -4.10 15.41
CA LEU A 191 -9.36 -3.27 14.20
C LEU A 191 -9.46 -4.09 12.93
N VAL A 192 -8.85 -5.28 12.90
CA VAL A 192 -8.78 -6.08 11.69
C VAL A 192 -9.03 -7.55 11.97
N ASN A 193 -9.58 -8.28 11.01
CA ASN A 193 -9.82 -9.72 11.12
C ASN A 193 -8.55 -10.59 10.99
N ILE A 194 -7.51 -10.26 11.75
CA ILE A 194 -6.29 -11.06 11.92
C ILE A 194 -6.58 -12.25 12.86
N ARG A 195 -6.02 -13.42 12.54
CA ARG A 195 -6.22 -14.66 13.32
C ARG A 195 -4.93 -15.35 13.75
N LYS A 196 -3.79 -14.90 13.22
CA LYS A 196 -2.49 -15.52 13.48
C LYS A 196 -1.38 -14.52 13.25
N THR A 197 -0.25 -14.79 13.90
CA THR A 197 0.99 -14.04 13.74
C THR A 197 1.44 -14.04 12.27
N ILE A 198 1.92 -12.89 11.82
CA ILE A 198 2.30 -12.66 10.42
C ILE A 198 3.40 -11.59 10.35
N SER A 199 4.30 -11.70 9.37
CA SER A 199 5.32 -10.66 9.15
C SER A 199 4.68 -9.31 8.82
N VAL A 200 5.27 -8.23 9.36
CA VAL A 200 4.78 -6.85 9.19
C VAL A 200 4.60 -6.50 7.70
N LYS A 201 5.55 -6.87 6.84
CA LYS A 201 5.48 -6.67 5.39
C LYS A 201 4.23 -7.29 4.75
N LYS A 202 3.84 -8.49 5.20
CA LYS A 202 2.65 -9.18 4.68
C LYS A 202 1.38 -8.62 5.32
N PHE A 203 1.44 -8.19 6.57
CA PHE A 203 0.36 -7.45 7.24
C PHE A 203 0.02 -6.15 6.52
N LEU A 204 0.99 -5.24 6.34
CA LEU A 204 0.82 -3.95 5.67
C LEU A 204 0.26 -4.11 4.25
N LYS A 205 0.77 -5.11 3.51
CA LYS A 205 0.25 -5.45 2.18
C LYS A 205 -1.22 -5.91 2.21
N LYS A 206 -1.63 -6.66 3.24
CA LYS A 206 -3.04 -7.06 3.44
C LYS A 206 -3.91 -5.89 3.86
N LEU A 207 -3.35 -4.93 4.59
CA LEU A 207 -4.01 -3.69 4.96
C LEU A 207 -4.17 -2.76 3.74
N GLY A 208 -3.28 -2.89 2.76
CA GLY A 208 -3.26 -2.06 1.55
C GLY A 208 -2.47 -0.77 1.73
N VAL A 209 -1.68 -0.68 2.80
CA VAL A 209 -0.73 0.41 3.08
C VAL A 209 0.38 0.39 2.03
N LYS A 210 0.71 1.58 1.51
CA LYS A 210 1.69 1.76 0.44
C LYS A 210 3.03 2.31 0.94
N SER A 211 2.97 3.17 1.95
CA SER A 211 4.09 3.85 2.57
C SER A 211 3.97 3.68 4.08
N TYR A 212 5.10 3.51 4.75
CA TYR A 212 5.18 3.32 6.20
C TYR A 212 6.62 3.59 6.63
N ASN A 213 6.81 4.12 7.83
CA ASN A 213 8.13 4.25 8.41
C ASN A 213 8.40 3.04 9.30
N PHE A 214 9.66 2.61 9.35
CA PHE A 214 10.11 1.52 10.21
C PHE A 214 11.21 2.05 11.10
N TYR A 215 11.04 1.87 12.41
CA TYR A 215 11.95 2.35 13.44
C TYR A 215 12.64 1.13 14.05
N PRO A 216 13.86 0.77 13.61
CA PRO A 216 14.49 -0.48 14.02
C PRO A 216 14.90 -0.49 15.49
N SER A 217 15.26 0.68 16.05
CA SER A 217 15.69 0.83 17.45
C SER A 217 14.56 0.54 18.42
N ASP A 218 13.36 1.04 18.11
CA ASP A 218 12.16 0.92 18.95
C ASP A 218 11.25 -0.24 18.50
N ASN A 219 11.60 -0.87 17.40
CA ASN A 219 10.92 -2.02 16.79
C ASN A 219 9.42 -1.80 16.56
N TYR A 220 9.04 -0.65 16.00
CA TYR A 220 7.68 -0.35 15.57
C TYR A 220 7.62 0.10 14.11
N VAL A 221 6.41 0.07 13.55
CA VAL A 221 6.08 0.74 12.29
C VAL A 221 5.01 1.78 12.55
N ASP A 222 5.06 2.85 11.77
CA ASP A 222 3.92 3.74 11.64
C ASP A 222 3.52 3.98 10.20
N PHE A 223 2.27 4.36 10.01
CA PHE A 223 1.70 4.69 8.72
C PHE A 223 0.35 5.38 8.91
N VAL A 224 0.01 6.29 8.01
CA VAL A 224 -1.33 6.85 7.92
C VAL A 224 -2.35 5.77 7.53
N TYR A 225 -3.44 5.70 8.30
CA TYR A 225 -4.58 4.85 8.00
C TYR A 225 -5.91 5.47 8.47
N GLY A 226 -6.58 6.12 7.53
CA GLY A 226 -7.83 6.83 7.79
C GLY A 226 -7.56 8.23 8.32
N SER A 227 -8.64 8.91 8.69
CA SER A 227 -8.62 10.27 9.19
C SER A 227 -9.69 10.45 10.27
N THR A 228 -9.57 11.54 11.02
CA THR A 228 -10.54 12.05 11.98
C THR A 228 -10.85 13.50 11.65
N ARG A 229 -11.81 14.12 12.34
CA ARG A 229 -12.09 15.56 12.22
C ARG A 229 -12.26 16.17 13.59
N PHE A 230 -11.43 17.18 13.89
CA PHE A 230 -11.58 18.02 15.07
C PHE A 230 -12.74 19.01 14.90
N SER A 231 -13.49 19.27 15.97
CA SER A 231 -14.72 20.06 15.90
C SER A 231 -14.49 21.52 15.52
N ASP A 232 -13.30 22.04 15.81
CA ASP A 232 -12.83 23.39 15.53
C ASP A 232 -12.07 23.51 14.19
N GLU A 233 -11.89 22.39 13.47
CA GLU A 233 -11.17 22.35 12.20
C GLU A 233 -12.09 22.21 10.98
N THR A 234 -11.60 22.68 9.83
CA THR A 234 -12.34 22.64 8.55
C THR A 234 -11.90 21.51 7.62
N TYR A 235 -10.86 20.78 8.00
CA TYR A 235 -10.30 19.66 7.25
C TYR A 235 -10.25 18.40 8.11
N ASP A 236 -9.97 17.27 7.47
CA ASP A 236 -9.77 16.01 8.19
C ASP A 236 -8.29 15.86 8.54
N THR A 237 -8.01 15.42 9.76
CA THR A 237 -6.66 15.10 10.23
C THR A 237 -6.34 13.64 10.00
N ASP A 238 -5.16 13.35 9.46
CA ASP A 238 -4.69 11.99 9.25
C ASP A 238 -4.54 11.22 10.58
N ILE A 239 -4.91 9.94 10.58
CA ILE A 239 -4.70 9.05 11.73
C ILE A 239 -3.52 8.13 11.44
N VAL A 240 -2.44 8.33 12.17
CA VAL A 240 -1.24 7.52 12.14
C VAL A 240 -1.41 6.33 13.09
N TRP A 241 -1.32 5.12 12.54
CA TRP A 241 -1.27 3.90 13.34
C TRP A 241 0.18 3.63 13.71
N GLN A 242 0.47 3.48 15.00
CA GLN A 242 1.76 3.01 15.49
C GLN A 242 1.60 1.57 16.01
N ILE A 243 2.46 0.67 15.53
CA ILE A 243 2.36 -0.77 15.83
C ILE A 243 3.71 -1.32 16.28
N ASN A 244 3.77 -1.69 17.57
CA ASN A 244 4.92 -2.39 18.14
C ASN A 244 5.03 -3.82 17.58
N LEU A 245 6.21 -4.17 17.09
CA LEU A 245 6.51 -5.49 16.54
C LEU A 245 7.17 -6.39 17.59
N ASN A 246 7.04 -7.70 17.41
CA ASN A 246 7.87 -8.64 18.16
C ASN A 246 9.31 -8.68 17.60
N SER A 247 10.21 -9.41 18.28
CA SER A 247 11.62 -9.57 17.88
C SER A 247 11.85 -10.18 16.49
N LYS A 248 10.80 -10.67 15.83
CA LYS A 248 10.85 -11.24 14.47
C LYS A 248 10.20 -10.32 13.43
N ASN A 249 9.93 -9.05 13.76
CA ASN A 249 9.24 -8.08 12.90
C ASN A 249 7.84 -8.58 12.48
N GLN A 250 7.08 -9.11 13.45
CA GLN A 250 5.75 -9.67 13.23
C GLN A 250 4.71 -9.01 14.13
N VAL A 251 3.46 -9.08 13.67
CA VAL A 251 2.27 -8.68 14.42
C VAL A 251 1.37 -9.88 14.64
N SER A 252 0.63 -9.87 15.74
CA SER A 252 -0.29 -10.91 16.18
C SER A 252 -1.68 -10.29 16.48
N PRO A 253 -2.73 -11.10 16.70
CA PRO A 253 -4.04 -10.57 17.11
C PRO A 253 -3.99 -9.67 18.36
N ASP A 254 -3.09 -9.96 19.30
CA ASP A 254 -2.97 -9.23 20.57
C ASP A 254 -1.87 -8.15 20.56
N THR A 255 -1.28 -7.88 19.39
CA THR A 255 -0.39 -6.73 19.21
C THR A 255 -1.14 -5.44 19.52
N ILE A 256 -0.51 -4.56 20.28
CA ILE A 256 -1.07 -3.24 20.62
C ILE A 256 -0.89 -2.32 19.42
N VAL A 257 -1.94 -1.55 19.12
CA VAL A 257 -1.96 -0.48 18.13
C VAL A 257 -2.33 0.80 18.85
N SER A 258 -1.50 1.81 18.68
CA SER A 258 -1.71 3.17 19.17
C SER A 258 -2.09 4.06 17.99
N PHE A 259 -2.89 5.09 18.24
CA PHE A 259 -3.27 6.06 17.22
C PHE A 259 -2.81 7.45 17.60
N ASP A 260 -2.31 8.18 16.61
CA ASP A 260 -1.92 9.57 16.71
C ASP A 260 -2.60 10.35 15.59
N ALA A 261 -3.25 11.47 15.93
CA ALA A 261 -3.87 12.35 14.95
C ALA A 261 -2.83 13.38 14.53
N ASN A 262 -2.36 13.29 13.29
CA ASN A 262 -1.15 13.98 12.87
C ASN A 262 -1.15 14.28 11.36
N ASP A 263 -1.19 15.56 11.02
CA ASP A 263 -1.19 16.06 9.64
C ASP A 263 0.21 16.32 9.06
N ASP A 264 1.24 16.22 9.90
CA ASP A 264 2.64 16.40 9.51
C ASP A 264 3.36 15.07 9.29
N TRP A 265 2.63 13.94 9.22
CA TRP A 265 3.25 12.64 8.99
C TRP A 265 3.86 12.58 7.58
N GLU A 266 5.17 12.38 7.51
CA GLU A 266 5.90 12.20 6.26
C GLU A 266 6.55 10.82 6.18
N HIS A 267 6.57 10.25 4.97
CA HIS A 267 7.32 9.04 4.68
C HIS A 267 8.77 9.38 4.31
N TYR A 268 9.73 8.78 5.02
CA TYR A 268 11.16 8.90 4.73
C TYR A 268 11.79 7.64 4.15
#